data_AF-A0A8J6AJB0-F1
#
_entry.id   AF-A0A8J6AJB0-F1
#
_cell.length_a   1.000
_cell.length_b   1.000
_cell.length_c   1.000
_cell.angle_alpha   90.00
_cell.angle_beta   90.00
_cell.angle_gamma   90.00
#
_symmetry.space_group_name_H-M   'P 1'
#
loop_
_entity.id
_entity.type
_entity.pdbx_description
1 polymer ?
#
loop_
_entity_poly.entity_id
_entity_poly.type
_entity_poly.pdbx_seq_one_letter_code
_entity_poly.pdbx_strand_id
1 'polypeptide(L)'
;MGEAELEDDFEKLNSLKVPVPEDKETVQLDTEEKDIKICAEFLNLSKTRIEEQHKEQERIKNTIPFHQVNIEGFKKVFPKRKLDKKKYPYWPHKLIENL
;
A
#
# COMPACT_ATOMS: atom_id res chain seq x y z
N MET A 1 -27.16 -40.12 58.78
CA MET A 1 -27.37 -38.74 58.28
C MET A 1 -26.12 -38.33 57.51
N GLY A 2 -25.82 -38.98 56.38
CA GLY A 2 -24.55 -38.73 55.66
C GLY A 2 -24.69 -38.82 54.14
N GLU A 3 -25.48 -39.76 53.64
CA GLU A 3 -25.62 -39.96 52.18
C GLU A 3 -26.66 -39.01 51.54
N ALA A 4 -27.78 -38.75 52.21
CA ALA A 4 -28.83 -37.89 51.65
C ALA A 4 -28.43 -36.41 51.52
N GLU A 5 -27.49 -35.94 52.34
CA GLU A 5 -26.98 -34.56 52.31
C GLU A 5 -25.93 -34.38 51.19
N LEU A 6 -25.09 -35.39 50.97
CA LEU A 6 -24.13 -35.42 49.85
C LEU A 6 -24.82 -35.50 48.48
N GLU A 7 -25.91 -36.25 48.38
CA GLU A 7 -26.70 -36.36 47.14
C GLU A 7 -27.41 -35.04 46.81
N ASP A 8 -27.95 -34.35 47.83
CA ASP A 8 -28.59 -33.03 47.69
C ASP A 8 -27.58 -31.95 47.28
N ASP A 9 -26.37 -31.99 47.86
CA ASP A 9 -25.26 -31.11 47.46
C ASP A 9 -24.80 -31.37 46.01
N PHE A 10 -24.87 -32.62 45.53
CA PHE A 10 -24.48 -32.99 44.17
C PHE A 10 -25.52 -32.54 43.12
N GLU A 11 -26.82 -32.71 43.41
CA GLU A 11 -27.93 -32.18 42.61
C GLU A 11 -27.85 -30.65 42.46
N LYS A 12 -27.42 -29.95 43.51
CA LYS A 12 -27.26 -28.49 43.51
C LYS A 12 -26.13 -27.99 42.61
N LEU A 13 -25.09 -28.81 42.38
CA LEU A 13 -24.00 -28.51 41.45
C LEU A 13 -24.45 -28.64 39.98
N ASN A 14 -25.38 -29.56 39.67
CA ASN A 14 -25.95 -29.70 38.32
C ASN A 14 -26.81 -28.49 37.91
N SER A 15 -27.32 -27.74 38.88
CA SER A 15 -28.07 -26.50 38.64
C SER A 15 -27.17 -25.28 38.39
N LEU A 16 -25.85 -25.40 38.59
CA LEU A 16 -24.90 -24.32 38.35
C LEU A 16 -24.61 -24.19 36.84
N LYS A 17 -25.18 -23.18 36.18
CA LYS A 17 -24.87 -22.90 34.78
C LYS A 17 -23.45 -22.35 34.67
N VAL A 18 -22.60 -23.05 33.92
CA VAL A 18 -21.26 -22.55 33.56
C VAL A 18 -21.43 -21.31 32.68
N PRO A 19 -20.94 -20.14 33.09
CA PRO A 19 -21.03 -18.94 32.28
C PRO A 19 -20.13 -19.10 31.05
N VAL A 20 -20.71 -18.86 29.87
CA VAL A 20 -19.97 -18.87 28.61
C VAL A 20 -19.02 -17.67 28.62
N PRO A 21 -17.71 -17.87 28.36
CA PRO A 21 -16.75 -16.77 28.34
C PRO A 21 -17.09 -15.79 27.21
N GLU A 22 -16.96 -14.50 27.51
CA GLU A 22 -17.20 -13.43 26.55
C GLU A 22 -16.12 -13.48 25.44
N ASP A 23 -16.58 -13.48 24.18
CA ASP A 23 -15.70 -13.51 23.03
C ASP A 23 -15.12 -12.12 22.75
N LYS A 24 -13.82 -11.98 23.00
CA LYS A 24 -13.06 -10.73 22.80
C LYS A 24 -12.15 -10.79 21.57
N GLU A 25 -12.08 -11.93 20.90
CA GLU A 25 -11.04 -12.24 19.91
C GLU A 25 -11.56 -12.06 18.49
N THR A 26 -12.85 -12.31 18.23
CA THR A 26 -13.45 -12.17 16.89
C THR A 26 -13.28 -10.77 16.30
N VAL A 27 -13.41 -9.71 17.10
CA VAL A 27 -13.22 -8.33 16.65
C VAL A 27 -11.75 -8.01 16.34
N GLN A 28 -10.82 -8.61 17.07
CA GLN A 28 -9.38 -8.42 16.85
C GLN A 28 -8.93 -9.11 15.56
N LEU A 29 -9.38 -10.36 15.35
CA LEU A 29 -9.11 -11.12 14.13
C LEU A 29 -9.66 -10.43 12.88
N ASP A 30 -10.87 -9.89 12.92
CA ASP A 30 -11.47 -9.14 11.80
C ASP A 30 -10.69 -7.86 11.44
N THR A 31 -10.04 -7.25 12.44
CA THR A 31 -9.21 -6.05 12.24
C THR A 31 -7.86 -6.43 11.61
N GLU A 32 -7.19 -7.47 12.13
CA GLU A 32 -5.95 -7.98 11.55
C GLU A 32 -6.14 -8.49 10.11
N GLU A 33 -7.26 -9.15 9.80
CA GLU A 33 -7.53 -9.63 8.44
C GLU A 33 -7.60 -8.47 7.42
N LYS A 34 -8.17 -7.33 7.82
CA LYS A 34 -8.22 -6.13 6.97
C LYS A 34 -6.82 -5.55 6.74
N ASP A 35 -5.99 -5.49 7.77
CA ASP A 35 -4.62 -4.99 7.66
C ASP A 35 -3.76 -5.87 6.75
N ILE A 36 -3.96 -7.20 6.78
CA ILE A 36 -3.26 -8.14 5.88
C ILE A 36 -3.62 -7.88 4.42
N LYS A 37 -4.90 -7.60 4.11
CA LYS A 37 -5.33 -7.28 2.74
C LYS A 37 -4.68 -5.99 2.23
N ILE A 38 -4.63 -4.95 3.07
CA ILE A 38 -3.95 -3.68 2.73
C ILE A 38 -2.45 -3.93 2.48
N CYS A 39 -1.80 -4.76 3.28
CA CYS A 39 -0.40 -5.13 3.08
C CYS A 39 -0.18 -5.83 1.73
N ALA A 40 -1.05 -6.77 1.36
CA ALA A 40 -0.97 -7.48 0.08
C ALA A 40 -1.14 -6.53 -1.12
N GLU A 41 -2.11 -5.61 -1.05
CA GLU A 41 -2.32 -4.57 -2.07
C GLU A 41 -1.09 -3.65 -2.19
N PHE A 42 -0.55 -3.19 -1.05
CA PHE A 42 0.64 -2.36 -1.01
C PHE A 42 1.86 -3.06 -1.63
N LEU A 43 2.05 -4.35 -1.34
CA LEU A 43 3.13 -5.14 -1.91
C LEU A 43 3.01 -5.26 -3.43
N ASN A 44 1.80 -5.51 -3.94
CA ASN A 44 1.57 -5.59 -5.38
C ASN A 44 1.81 -4.24 -6.07
N LEU A 45 1.28 -3.15 -5.52
CA LEU A 45 1.51 -1.80 -6.03
C LEU A 45 3.01 -1.43 -6.01
N SER A 46 3.70 -1.82 -4.94
CA SER A 46 5.13 -1.59 -4.79
C SER A 46 5.95 -2.35 -5.83
N LYS A 47 5.61 -3.62 -6.12
CA LYS A 47 6.26 -4.40 -7.19
C LYS A 47 6.11 -3.72 -8.55
N THR A 48 4.89 -3.28 -8.89
CA THR A 48 4.66 -2.53 -10.14
C THR A 48 5.50 -1.25 -10.20
N ARG A 49 5.56 -0.49 -9.11
CA ARG A 49 6.38 0.73 -9.03
C ARG A 49 7.87 0.43 -9.21
N ILE A 50 8.37 -0.65 -8.61
CA ILE A 50 9.77 -1.08 -8.74
C ILE A 50 10.08 -1.43 -10.21
N GLU A 51 9.20 -2.17 -10.88
CA GLU A 51 9.37 -2.51 -12.30
C GLU A 51 9.41 -1.26 -13.19
N GLU A 52 8.51 -0.30 -12.97
CA GLU A 52 8.51 0.98 -13.68
C GLU A 52 9.81 1.77 -13.44
N GLN A 53 10.29 1.81 -12.20
CA GLN A 53 11.54 2.47 -11.83
C GLN A 53 12.76 1.80 -12.49
N HIS A 54 12.82 0.47 -12.54
CA HIS A 54 13.88 -0.25 -13.24
C HIS A 54 13.89 0.06 -14.73
N LYS A 55 12.71 0.10 -15.37
CA LYS A 55 12.60 0.49 -16.78
C LYS A 55 13.11 1.90 -17.03
N GLU A 56 12.78 2.84 -16.15
CA GLU A 56 13.26 4.22 -16.23
C GLU A 56 14.78 4.32 -16.00
N GLN A 57 15.33 3.56 -15.06
CA GLN A 57 16.78 3.49 -14.84
C GLN A 57 17.51 2.98 -16.08
N GLU A 58 17.04 1.90 -16.69
CA GLU A 58 17.61 1.37 -17.94
C GLU A 58 17.48 2.38 -19.08
N ARG A 59 16.37 3.10 -19.18
CA ARG A 59 16.21 4.19 -20.15
C ARG A 59 17.28 5.29 -19.96
N ILE A 60 17.54 5.70 -18.72
CA ILE A 60 18.55 6.72 -18.39
C ILE A 60 19.96 6.22 -18.71
N LYS A 61 20.31 4.99 -18.32
CA LYS A 61 21.64 4.40 -18.61
C LYS A 61 21.92 4.31 -20.11
N ASN A 62 20.90 3.98 -20.91
CA ASN A 62 21.01 3.89 -22.36
C ASN A 62 20.92 5.24 -23.08
N THR A 63 20.65 6.33 -22.36
CA THR A 63 20.60 7.68 -22.93
C THR A 63 22.01 8.30 -22.97
N ILE A 64 22.28 9.06 -24.03
CA ILE A 64 23.54 9.82 -24.19
C ILE A 64 23.79 10.70 -22.95
N PRO A 65 25.03 10.75 -22.42
CA PRO A 65 25.38 11.60 -21.29
C PRO A 65 24.96 13.06 -21.51
N PHE A 66 24.55 13.73 -20.43
CA PHE A 66 23.99 15.08 -20.52
C PHE A 66 24.92 16.10 -21.20
N HIS A 67 26.24 15.98 -21.03
CA HIS A 67 27.18 16.91 -21.66
C HIS A 67 27.33 16.70 -23.18
N GLN A 68 26.87 15.57 -23.72
CA GLN A 68 26.98 15.18 -25.13
C GLN A 68 25.64 15.27 -25.86
N VAL A 69 24.53 15.49 -25.13
CA VAL A 69 23.20 15.53 -25.73
C VAL A 69 22.99 16.86 -26.45
N ASN A 70 22.50 16.81 -27.68
CA ASN A 70 22.05 18.00 -28.39
C ASN A 70 20.63 18.40 -27.93
N ILE A 71 20.22 19.65 -28.20
CA ILE A 71 18.90 20.17 -27.79
C ILE A 71 17.76 19.32 -28.38
N GLU A 72 17.91 18.81 -29.60
CA GLU A 72 16.90 17.98 -30.26
C GLU A 72 16.74 16.61 -29.61
N GLY A 73 17.86 15.95 -29.31
CA GLY A 73 17.91 14.69 -28.56
C GLY A 73 17.35 14.86 -27.16
N PHE A 74 17.70 15.94 -26.47
CA PHE A 74 17.14 16.28 -25.17
C PHE A 74 15.61 16.40 -25.22
N LYS A 75 15.05 17.09 -26.23
CA LYS A 75 13.59 17.20 -26.42
C LYS A 75 12.93 15.87 -26.76
N LYS A 76 13.63 14.95 -27.43
CA LYS A 76 13.13 13.60 -27.74
C LYS A 76 13.06 12.73 -26.49
N VAL A 77 14.09 12.79 -25.66
CA VAL A 77 14.23 12.03 -24.41
C VAL A 77 13.31 12.60 -23.31
N PHE A 78 13.16 13.93 -23.25
CA PHE A 78 12.37 14.63 -22.23
C PHE A 78 11.32 15.55 -22.86
N PRO A 79 10.23 14.99 -23.43
CA PRO A 79 9.22 15.77 -24.12
C PRO A 79 8.49 16.77 -23.21
N LYS A 80 8.31 16.45 -21.93
CA LYS A 80 7.70 17.35 -20.93
C LYS A 80 8.54 18.61 -20.65
N ARG A 81 9.87 18.52 -20.81
CA ARG A 81 10.83 19.62 -20.63
C ARG A 81 11.06 20.46 -21.89
N LYS A 82 10.24 20.28 -22.92
CA LYS A 82 10.24 21.18 -24.09
C LYS A 82 9.79 22.57 -23.66
N LEU A 83 10.33 23.60 -24.31
CA LEU A 83 9.87 24.97 -24.16
C LEU A 83 8.58 25.18 -24.96
N ASP A 84 7.56 25.77 -24.33
CA ASP A 84 6.31 26.13 -24.98
C ASP A 84 6.46 27.45 -25.74
N LYS A 85 6.99 27.34 -26.95
CA LYS A 85 7.12 28.46 -27.88
C LYS A 85 5.80 28.87 -28.53
N LYS A 86 4.74 28.06 -28.40
CA LYS A 86 3.42 28.36 -28.99
C LYS A 86 2.66 29.33 -28.10
N LYS A 87 2.63 29.07 -26.79
CA LYS A 87 2.00 29.95 -25.79
C LYS A 87 2.90 31.11 -25.40
N TYR A 88 4.22 30.89 -25.35
CA TYR A 88 5.21 31.90 -25.00
C TYR A 88 6.24 32.05 -26.14
N PRO A 89 5.88 32.75 -27.23
CA PRO A 89 6.75 32.91 -28.39
C PRO A 89 7.98 33.78 -28.12
N TYR A 90 7.91 34.69 -27.15
CA TYR A 90 9.02 35.56 -26.74
C TYR A 90 9.63 35.09 -25.41
N TRP A 91 10.91 35.43 -25.19
CA TRP A 91 11.63 35.13 -23.95
C TRP A 91 11.06 35.95 -22.76
N PRO A 92 10.99 35.41 -21.54
CA PRO A 92 11.38 34.05 -21.14
C PRO A 92 10.32 33.00 -21.47
N HIS A 93 10.76 31.89 -22.06
CA HIS A 93 9.90 30.75 -22.34
C HIS A 93 9.58 29.97 -21.06
N LYS A 94 8.43 29.29 -21.05
CA LYS A 94 8.07 28.33 -20.00
C LYS A 94 8.18 26.89 -20.50
N LEU A 95 8.40 25.95 -19.58
CA LEU A 95 8.35 24.52 -19.88
C LEU A 95 6.89 24.10 -20.11
N ILE A 96 6.68 23.08 -20.97
CA ILE A 96 5.35 22.51 -21.20
C ILE A 96 4.78 21.89 -19.91
N GLU A 97 5.63 21.36 -19.03
CA GLU A 97 5.23 20.78 -17.73
C GLU A 97 4.62 21.78 -16.74
N ASN A 98 4.84 23.09 -16.93
CA ASN A 98 4.31 24.14 -16.06
C ASN A 98 2.95 24.69 -16.52
N LEU A 99 2.24 23.97 -17.40
CA LEU A 99 0.83 24.21 -17.74
C LEU A 99 -0.09 23.43 -16.80
#